data_AF-K1U4T3-F1
#
_entry.id   AF-K1U4T3-F1
#
_cell.length_a   1.000
_cell.length_b   1.000
_cell.length_c   1.000
_cell.angle_alpha   90.00
_cell.angle_beta   90.00
_cell.angle_gamma   90.00
#
_symmetry.space_group_name_H-M   'P 1'
#
loop_
_entity.id
_entity.type
_entity.pdbx_description
1 polymer ?
#
loop_
_entity_poly.entity_id
_entity_poly.type
_entity_poly.pdbx_seq_one_letter_code
_entity_poly.pdbx_strand_id
1 'polypeptide(L)' 'MLYYPLDSWFIRTTALKERMIELNRTIRWKPESTGTGRFGKWLENLNDWNLSRSRFWGTPLPIWATEDRSELKCIGSV' A
#
# COMPACT_ATOMS: atom_id res chain seq x y z
N MET A 1 0.25 -20.41 5.47
CA MET A 1 0.21 -19.00 5.95
C MET A 1 -0.88 -18.93 7.01
N LEU A 2 -0.63 -18.33 8.16
CA LEU A 2 -1.61 -18.15 9.23
C LEU A 2 -2.08 -16.70 9.24
N TYR A 3 -3.39 -16.47 9.31
CA TYR A 3 -3.96 -15.14 9.47
C TYR A 3 -4.04 -14.82 10.96
N TYR A 4 -3.32 -13.78 11.39
CA TYR A 4 -3.22 -13.39 12.78
C TYR A 4 -3.30 -11.86 12.90
N PRO A 5 -4.11 -11.31 13.84
CA PRO A 5 -4.21 -9.87 14.04
C PRO A 5 -2.93 -9.34 14.66
N LEU A 6 -2.33 -8.34 14.03
CA LEU A 6 -1.13 -7.64 14.51
C LEU A 6 -1.27 -6.15 14.27
N ASP A 7 -0.70 -5.36 15.17
CA ASP A 7 -0.49 -3.94 14.95
C ASP A 7 0.43 -3.74 13.74
N SER A 8 -0.03 -2.96 12.78
CA SER A 8 0.70 -2.74 11.53
C SER A 8 0.33 -1.41 10.89
N TRP A 9 1.26 -0.84 10.12
CA TRP A 9 1.02 0.37 9.35
C TRP A 9 0.46 0.01 7.98
N PHE A 10 -0.64 0.67 7.60
CA PHE A 10 -1.30 0.48 6.32
C PHE A 10 -1.30 1.77 5.52
N ILE A 11 -1.15 1.63 4.21
CA ILE A 11 -1.48 2.70 3.26
C ILE A 11 -2.93 2.49 2.84
N ARG A 12 -3.76 3.54 2.98
CA ARG A 12 -5.15 3.56 2.54
C ARG A 12 -5.25 3.64 1.01
N THR A 13 -4.83 2.58 0.34
CA THR A 13 -4.83 2.46 -1.13
C THR A 13 -6.24 2.42 -1.70
N THR A 14 -7.22 1.94 -0.92
CA THR A 14 -8.63 1.92 -1.29
C THR A 14 -9.17 3.31 -1.66
N ALA A 15 -8.68 4.38 -1.02
CA ALA A 15 -9.07 5.75 -1.32
C ALA A 15 -8.68 6.22 -2.73
N LEU A 16 -7.74 5.53 -3.40
CA LEU A 16 -7.29 5.85 -4.76
C LEU A 16 -7.68 4.76 -5.77
N LYS A 17 -8.48 3.77 -5.38
CA LYS A 17 -8.84 2.61 -6.21
C LYS A 17 -9.42 3.01 -7.57
N GLU A 18 -10.41 3.89 -7.58
CA GLU A 18 -11.07 4.35 -8.82
C GLU A 18 -10.08 5.06 -9.74
N ARG A 19 -9.24 5.94 -9.18
CA ARG A 19 -8.19 6.64 -9.92
C ARG A 19 -7.16 5.68 -10.50
N MET A 20 -6.78 4.64 -9.77
CA MET A 20 -5.87 3.60 -10.28
C MET A 20 -6.49 2.83 -11.45
N ILE A 21 -7.79 2.50 -11.38
CA ILE A 21 -8.51 1.83 -12.47
C ILE A 21 -8.60 2.72 -13.71
N GLU A 22 -8.86 4.02 -13.53
CA GLU A 22 -8.89 5.00 -14.62
C GLU A 22 -7.52 5.10 -15.30
N LEU A 23 -6.45 5.31 -14.52
CA LEU A 23 -5.07 5.40 -15.04
C LEU A 23 -4.61 4.09 -15.68
N ASN A 24 -5.06 2.94 -15.18
CA ASN A 24 -4.74 1.66 -15.80
C ASN A 24 -5.20 1.57 -17.27
N ARG A 25 -6.30 2.26 -17.63
CA ARG A 25 -6.80 2.32 -19.01
C ARG A 25 -5.92 3.17 -19.93
N THR A 26 -5.09 4.06 -19.39
CA THR A 26 -4.18 4.90 -20.19
C THR A 26 -2.85 4.19 -20.48
N ILE A 27 -2.58 3.06 -19.83
CA ILE A 27 -1.34 2.29 -20.00
C ILE A 27 -1.45 1.40 -21.25
N ARG A 28 -0.41 1.42 -22.09
CA ARG A 28 -0.30 0.52 -23.24
C ARG A 28 0.22 -0.86 -22.82
N TRP A 29 -0.68 -1.73 -22.40
CA TRP A 29 -0.35 -3.10 -21.98
C TRP A 29 0.07 -4.00 -23.14
N LYS A 30 1.00 -4.92 -22.87
CA LYS A 30 1.47 -5.95 -23.82
C LYS A 30 1.58 -7.31 -23.08
N PRO A 31 0.65 -8.26 -23.31
CA PRO A 31 -0.57 -8.15 -24.11
C PRO A 31 -1.61 -7.21 -23.45
N GLU A 32 -2.54 -6.69 -24.24
CA GLU A 32 -3.60 -5.77 -23.78
C GLU A 32 -4.50 -6.43 -22.70
N SER A 33 -4.75 -7.72 -22.84
CA SER A 33 -5.53 -8.53 -21.89
C SER A 33 -4.94 -8.56 -20.47
N THR A 34 -3.69 -8.18 -20.28
CA THR A 34 -3.11 -8.02 -18.93
C THR A 34 -3.76 -6.85 -18.19
N GLY A 35 -3.91 -5.69 -18.87
CA GLY A 35 -4.45 -4.48 -18.28
C GLY A 35 -5.95 -4.54 -18.07
N THR A 36 -6.69 -4.98 -19.08
CA THR A 36 -8.16 -5.12 -19.01
C THR A 36 -8.59 -6.37 -18.23
N GLY A 37 -7.75 -7.40 -18.19
CA GLY A 37 -8.01 -8.67 -17.50
C GLY A 37 -7.38 -8.73 -16.12
N ARG A 38 -6.21 -9.38 -16.01
CA ARG A 38 -5.62 -9.76 -14.71
C ARG A 38 -5.40 -8.58 -13.77
N PHE A 39 -4.77 -7.51 -14.27
CA PHE A 39 -4.43 -6.35 -13.44
C PHE A 39 -5.67 -5.49 -13.15
N GLY A 40 -6.54 -5.28 -14.14
CA GLY A 40 -7.82 -4.59 -13.95
C GLY A 40 -8.68 -5.25 -12.85
N LYS A 41 -8.88 -6.57 -12.93
CA LYS A 41 -9.65 -7.32 -11.91
C LYS A 41 -8.98 -7.32 -10.52
N TRP A 42 -7.65 -7.24 -10.48
CA TRP A 42 -6.92 -7.09 -9.23
C TRP A 42 -7.17 -5.72 -8.59
N LEU A 43 -7.15 -4.64 -9.38
CA LEU A 43 -7.50 -3.29 -8.92
C LEU A 43 -8.95 -3.19 -8.46
N GLU A 44 -9.89 -3.89 -9.11
CA GLU A 44 -11.30 -3.95 -8.71
C GLU A 44 -11.50 -4.57 -7.31
N ASN A 45 -10.55 -5.35 -6.81
CA ASN A 45 -10.61 -5.98 -5.49
C ASN A 45 -9.47 -5.50 -4.56
N LEU A 46 -8.96 -4.29 -4.81
CA LEU A 46 -7.87 -3.71 -4.03
C LEU A 46 -8.27 -3.53 -2.56
N ASN A 47 -7.39 -3.96 -1.66
CA ASN A 47 -7.47 -3.74 -0.22
C ASN A 47 -6.34 -2.81 0.22
N ASP A 48 -6.47 -2.25 1.43
CA ASP A 48 -5.43 -1.42 2.02
C ASP A 48 -4.12 -2.18 2.18
N TRP A 49 -3.03 -1.52 1.81
CA TRP A 49 -1.74 -2.18 1.69
C TRP A 49 -1.01 -2.16 3.03
N ASN A 50 -0.80 -3.35 3.60
CA ASN A 50 0.07 -3.51 4.75
C ASN A 50 1.52 -3.16 4.38
N LEU A 51 2.03 -2.07 4.96
CA LEU A 51 3.35 -1.51 4.71
C LEU A 51 4.40 -2.01 5.72
N SER A 52 4.07 -2.04 7.02
CA SER A 52 5.09 -2.37 8.05
C SER A 52 5.50 -3.83 8.04
N ARG A 53 6.75 -4.11 8.37
CA ARG A 53 7.28 -5.49 8.48
C ARG A 53 8.16 -5.59 9.71
N SER A 54 7.97 -6.64 10.50
CA SER A 54 8.85 -6.96 11.63
C SER A 54 10.11 -7.66 11.10
N ARG A 55 11.05 -6.86 10.57
CA ARG A 55 12.31 -7.32 9.95
C ARG A 55 13.46 -6.38 10.34
N PHE A 56 14.68 -6.92 10.36
CA PHE A 56 15.88 -6.14 10.68
C PHE A 56 16.51 -5.45 9.47
N TRP A 57 16.36 -6.00 8.26
CA TRP A 57 16.95 -5.46 7.03
C TRP A 57 15.87 -4.91 6.09
N GLY A 58 15.98 -3.62 5.77
CA GLY A 58 15.06 -2.89 4.90
C GLY A 58 15.09 -1.39 5.19
N THR A 59 14.31 -0.62 4.44
CA THR A 59 14.15 0.82 4.71
C THR A 59 13.29 1.02 5.97
N PRO A 60 13.79 1.70 7.02
CA PRO A 60 13.00 1.96 8.21
C PRO A 60 11.84 2.91 7.90
N LEU A 61 10.71 2.72 8.58
CA LEU A 61 9.62 3.70 8.54
C LEU A 61 10.07 4.95 9.29
N PRO A 62 10.07 6.15 8.67
CA PRO A 62 10.60 7.36 9.28
C PRO A 62 9.56 8.03 10.20
N ILE A 63 8.90 7.23 11.04
CA ILE A 63 7.85 7.66 11.95
C ILE A 63 8.41 7.61 13.36
N TRP A 64 8.41 8.75 14.02
CA TRP A 64 8.72 8.89 15.43
C TRP A 64 7.41 9.00 16.21
N ALA A 65 7.38 8.39 17.39
CA ALA A 65 6.23 8.40 18.29
C ALA A 65 6.71 8.74 19.70
N THR A 66 5.90 9.46 20.47
CA THR A 66 6.06 9.50 21.92
C THR A 66 5.79 8.12 22.53
N GLU A 67 6.28 7.88 23.75
CA GLU A 67 6.11 6.58 24.42
C GLU A 67 4.62 6.21 24.62
N ASP A 68 3.79 7.20 24.90
CA ASP A 68 2.33 7.08 25.03
C ASP A 68 1.58 7.11 23.67
N ARG A 69 2.30 7.28 22.55
CA ARG A 69 1.79 7.45 21.19
C ARG A 69 0.80 8.62 21.01
N SER A 70 0.78 9.59 21.92
CA SER A 70 -0.07 10.78 21.79
C SER A 70 0.37 11.68 20.64
N GLU A 71 1.65 11.66 20.28
CA GLU A 71 2.19 12.36 19.12
C GLU A 71 2.89 11.40 18.15
N LEU A 72 2.68 11.63 16.86
CA LEU A 72 3.34 10.94 15.76
C LEU A 72 3.92 11.96 14.78
N LYS A 73 5.19 11.80 14.42
CA LYS A 73 5.88 12.69 13.48
C LYS A 73 6.59 11.90 12.39
N CYS A 74 6.28 12.23 11.13
CA CYS A 74 6.94 11.66 9.95
C CYS A 74 8.10 12.57 9.52
N ILE A 75 9.30 12.02 9.38
CA ILE A 75 10.52 12.76 9.01
C ILE A 75 10.87 12.48 7.54
N GLY A 76 10.69 13.47 6.67
CA GLY A 76 10.93 13.31 5.23
C GLY A 76 12.40 13.50 4.80
N SER A 77 13.16 14.28 5.56
CA SER A 77 14.55 14.62 5.29
C SER A 77 15.19 15.23 6.55
N VAL A 78 16.53 15.25 6.57
CA VAL A 78 17.34 15.99 7.55
C VAL A 78 18.03 17.13 6.85
#